data_AF-A0A2V8Z2J0-F1
#
_entry.id   AF-A0A2V8Z2J0-F1
#
_cell.length_a   1.000
_cell.length_b   1.000
_cell.length_c   1.000
_cell.angle_alpha   90.00
_cell.angle_beta   90.00
_cell.angle_gamma   90.00
#
_symmetry.space_group_name_H-M   'P 1'
#
loop_
_entity.id
_entity.type
_entity.pdbx_description
1 polymer ?
#
loop_
_entity_poly.entity_id
_entity_poly.type
_entity_poly.pdbx_seq_one_letter_code
_entity_poly.pdbx_strand_id
1 'polypeptide(L)'
;MEVQEILSHLERNEGHFARSAVREAVAHRDEIIPPLLAVLESAARDPQSFARDPNRMIHLYAMYLLAQFRETRAYPLLVQMFSAPGELPLDLAGDTVTEGLDS
;
A
#
# COMPACT_ATOMS: atom_id res chain seq x y z
N MET A 1 -0.64 -19.07 -1.54
CA MET A 1 -1.21 -18.58 -0.27
C MET A 1 -2.61 -18.07 -0.53
N GLU A 2 -3.53 -18.13 0.43
CA GLU A 2 -4.84 -17.49 0.25
C GLU A 2 -4.69 -15.95 0.25
N VAL A 3 -5.57 -15.24 -0.46
CA VAL A 3 -5.53 -13.77 -0.58
C VAL A 3 -5.45 -13.07 0.78
N GLN A 4 -6.17 -13.56 1.78
CA GLN A 4 -6.17 -12.98 3.13
C GLN A 4 -4.82 -13.16 3.84
N GLU A 5 -4.17 -14.30 3.62
CA GLU A 5 -2.85 -14.57 4.16
C GLU A 5 -1.80 -13.66 3.51
N ILE A 6 -1.88 -13.49 2.18
CA ILE A 6 -1.05 -12.52 1.44
C ILE A 6 -1.18 -11.12 2.06
N LEU A 7 -2.42 -10.64 2.24
CA LEU A 7 -2.66 -9.31 2.83
C LEU A 7 -2.07 -9.19 4.24
N SER A 8 -2.23 -10.22 5.09
CA SER A 8 -1.65 -10.20 6.45
C SER A 8 -0.13 -10.03 6.46
N HIS A 9 0.57 -10.66 5.52
CA HIS A 9 2.02 -10.53 5.39
C HIS A 9 2.47 -9.20 4.77
N LEU A 10 1.57 -8.50 4.09
CA LEU A 10 1.81 -7.15 3.58
C LEU A 10 1.38 -6.06 4.59
N GLU A 11 0.70 -6.44 5.67
CA GLU A 11 0.07 -5.49 6.59
C GLU A 11 1.10 -4.60 7.29
N ARG A 12 2.21 -5.20 7.73
CA ARG A 12 3.17 -4.55 8.62
C ARG A 12 4.61 -4.65 8.14
N ASN A 13 5.43 -3.71 8.60
CA ASN A 13 6.88 -3.78 8.51
C ASN A 13 7.40 -4.79 9.55
N GLU A 14 7.95 -5.91 9.09
CA GLU A 14 8.60 -6.92 9.94
C GLU A 14 10.13 -6.79 9.96
N GLY A 15 10.66 -5.66 9.50
CA GLY A 15 12.11 -5.41 9.37
C GLY A 15 12.73 -5.96 8.08
N HIS A 16 11.93 -6.56 7.20
CA HIS A 16 12.35 -6.99 5.88
C HIS A 16 11.22 -6.85 4.84
N PHE A 17 11.61 -6.77 3.57
CA PHE A 17 10.65 -6.76 2.46
C PHE A 17 9.96 -8.12 2.31
N ALA A 18 8.63 -8.14 2.19
CA ALA A 18 7.79 -9.34 2.14
C ALA A 18 7.83 -10.05 0.76
N ARG A 19 9.03 -10.50 0.34
CA ARG A 19 9.27 -11.07 -1.01
C ARG A 19 8.35 -12.22 -1.39
N SER A 20 8.00 -13.10 -0.44
CA SER A 20 7.09 -14.22 -0.69
C SER A 20 5.68 -13.69 -0.97
N ALA A 21 5.13 -12.88 -0.07
CA ALA A 21 3.79 -12.31 -0.21
C ALA A 21 3.64 -11.47 -1.49
N VAL A 22 4.65 -10.68 -1.86
CA VAL A 22 4.64 -9.93 -3.13
C VAL A 22 4.62 -10.86 -4.34
N ARG A 23 5.38 -11.94 -4.35
CA ARG A 23 5.36 -12.91 -5.46
C ARG A 23 4.02 -13.63 -5.56
N GLU A 24 3.44 -14.01 -4.43
CA GLU A 24 2.12 -14.62 -4.38
C GLU A 24 1.03 -13.64 -4.84
N ALA A 25 1.09 -12.36 -4.43
CA ALA A 25 0.19 -11.33 -4.93
C ALA A 25 0.25 -11.19 -6.45
N VAL A 26 1.45 -11.24 -7.04
CA VAL A 26 1.63 -11.21 -8.50
C VAL A 26 1.04 -12.47 -9.16
N ALA A 27 1.17 -13.63 -8.54
CA ALA A 27 0.59 -14.88 -9.04
C ALA A 27 -0.95 -14.90 -8.97
N HIS A 28 -1.54 -14.25 -7.95
CA HIS A 28 -2.98 -14.15 -7.71
C HIS A 28 -3.55 -12.78 -8.10
N ARG A 29 -3.06 -12.20 -9.21
CA ARG A 29 -3.34 -10.82 -9.64
C ARG A 29 -4.82 -10.44 -9.59
N ASP A 30 -5.69 -11.22 -10.24
CA ASP A 30 -7.10 -10.83 -10.40
C ASP A 30 -7.86 -10.88 -9.06
N GLU A 31 -7.43 -11.75 -8.15
CA GLU A 31 -8.02 -11.93 -6.83
C GLU A 31 -7.52 -10.89 -5.81
N ILE A 32 -6.25 -10.47 -5.92
CA ILE A 32 -5.63 -9.51 -5.00
C ILE A 32 -5.95 -8.05 -5.37
N ILE A 33 -6.28 -7.74 -6.63
CA ILE A 33 -6.58 -6.35 -7.04
C ILE A 33 -7.74 -5.73 -6.24
N PRO A 34 -8.93 -6.36 -6.11
CA PRO A 34 -10.04 -5.77 -5.36
C PRO A 34 -9.71 -5.39 -3.91
N PRO A 35 -9.09 -6.27 -3.08
CA PRO A 35 -8.73 -5.88 -1.72
C PRO A 35 -7.63 -4.82 -1.66
N LEU A 36 -6.66 -4.79 -2.58
CA LEU A 36 -5.66 -3.71 -2.62
C LEU A 36 -6.29 -2.35 -2.95
N LEU A 37 -7.29 -2.31 -3.84
CA LEU A 37 -8.07 -1.09 -4.08
C LEU A 37 -8.84 -0.66 -2.83
N ALA A 38 -9.43 -1.59 -2.09
CA ALA A 38 -10.14 -1.29 -0.85
C ALA A 38 -9.20 -0.73 0.25
N VAL A 39 -7.94 -1.18 0.27
CA VAL A 39 -6.90 -0.60 1.14
C VAL A 39 -6.66 0.86 0.77
N LEU A 40 -6.41 1.17 -0.51
CA LEU A 40 -6.19 2.56 -0.95
C LEU A 40 -7.42 3.44 -0.72
N GLU A 41 -8.62 2.91 -0.92
CA GLU A 41 -9.86 3.63 -0.65
C GLU A 41 -9.98 3.98 0.85
N SER A 42 -9.61 3.03 1.72
CA SER A 42 -9.62 3.24 3.17
C SER A 42 -8.58 4.27 3.61
N ALA A 43 -7.37 4.21 3.05
CA ALA A 43 -6.31 5.19 3.30
C ALA A 43 -6.69 6.59 2.79
N ALA A 44 -7.36 6.69 1.65
CA ALA A 44 -7.83 7.98 1.11
C ALA A 44 -9.01 8.56 1.92
N ARG A 45 -9.81 7.71 2.57
CA ARG A 45 -10.96 8.13 3.40
C ARG A 45 -10.55 8.57 4.81
N ASP A 46 -9.61 7.85 5.42
CA ASP A 46 -9.08 8.15 6.75
C ASP A 46 -7.55 8.07 6.77
N PRO A 47 -6.86 9.06 6.16
CA PRO A 47 -5.40 9.07 6.08
C PRO A 47 -4.74 9.13 7.47
N GLN A 48 -5.40 9.76 8.45
CA GLN A 48 -4.89 9.87 9.81
C GLN A 48 -4.76 8.51 10.50
N SER A 49 -5.70 7.59 10.28
CA SER A 49 -5.60 6.25 10.86
C SER A 49 -4.38 5.48 10.34
N PHE A 50 -3.96 5.72 9.11
CA PHE A 50 -2.80 5.04 8.52
C PHE A 50 -1.50 5.71 8.95
N ALA A 51 -1.44 7.05 8.97
CA ALA A 51 -0.28 7.81 9.43
C ALA A 51 0.08 7.55 10.91
N ARG A 52 -0.88 7.18 11.77
CA ARG A 52 -0.65 6.94 13.20
C ARG A 52 0.12 5.65 13.50
N ASP A 53 0.17 4.69 12.58
CA ASP A 53 0.88 3.42 12.76
C ASP A 53 2.04 3.35 11.77
N PRO A 54 3.26 3.77 12.15
CA PRO A 54 4.41 3.83 11.24
C PRO A 54 4.86 2.42 10.78
N ASN A 55 4.41 1.37 11.46
CA ASN A 55 4.69 0.00 11.07
C ASN A 55 3.64 -0.55 10.09
N ARG A 56 2.55 0.17 9.80
CA ARG A 56 1.57 -0.25 8.79
C ARG A 56 2.14 0.01 7.40
N MET A 57 2.21 -1.03 6.58
CA MET A 57 2.82 -0.97 5.24
C MET A 57 1.84 -1.34 4.12
N ILE A 58 0.63 -1.82 4.46
CA ILE A 58 -0.34 -2.34 3.49
C ILE A 58 -0.66 -1.36 2.36
N HIS A 59 -0.75 -0.06 2.66
CA HIS A 59 -1.05 0.97 1.66
C HIS A 59 0.12 1.18 0.69
N LEU A 60 1.36 1.09 1.16
CA LEU A 60 2.56 1.19 0.31
C LEU A 60 2.69 -0.03 -0.61
N TYR A 61 2.44 -1.25 -0.08
CA TYR A 61 2.38 -2.44 -0.91
C TYR A 61 1.24 -2.39 -1.92
N ALA A 62 0.08 -1.88 -1.54
CA ALA A 62 -1.05 -1.68 -2.46
C ALA A 62 -0.69 -0.70 -3.59
N MET A 63 -0.05 0.44 -3.27
CA MET A 63 0.46 1.36 -4.29
C MET A 63 1.42 0.66 -5.26
N TYR A 64 2.42 -0.03 -4.73
CA TYR A 64 3.44 -0.72 -5.53
C TYR A 64 2.84 -1.79 -6.45
N LEU A 65 2.01 -2.68 -5.90
CA LEU A 65 1.41 -3.78 -6.65
C LEU A 65 0.40 -3.29 -7.69
N LEU A 66 -0.47 -2.33 -7.34
CA LEU A 66 -1.44 -1.76 -8.29
C LEU A 66 -0.74 -1.00 -9.42
N ALA A 67 0.37 -0.32 -9.14
CA ALA A 67 1.22 0.29 -10.17
C ALA A 67 1.86 -0.79 -11.07
N GLN A 68 2.42 -1.86 -10.49
CA GLN A 68 2.97 -2.99 -11.23
C GLN A 68 1.93 -3.65 -12.15
N PHE A 69 0.69 -3.80 -11.68
CA PHE A 69 -0.43 -4.35 -12.46
C PHE A 69 -1.03 -3.39 -13.48
N ARG A 70 -0.60 -2.12 -13.49
CA ARG A 70 -1.16 -1.02 -14.27
C ARG A 70 -2.66 -0.84 -14.05
N GLU A 71 -3.09 -0.99 -12.79
CA GLU A 71 -4.50 -0.87 -12.42
C GLU A 71 -4.92 0.60 -12.31
N THR A 72 -5.51 1.12 -13.39
CA THR A 72 -5.90 2.53 -13.49
C THR A 72 -6.95 2.97 -12.47
N ARG A 73 -7.75 2.05 -11.91
CA ARG A 73 -8.72 2.36 -10.83
C ARG A 73 -8.06 2.89 -9.57
N ALA A 74 -6.76 2.62 -9.36
CA ALA A 74 -6.00 3.15 -8.24
C ALA A 74 -5.74 4.67 -8.35
N TYR A 75 -5.66 5.20 -9.57
CA TYR A 75 -5.29 6.60 -9.82
C TYR A 75 -6.13 7.64 -9.05
N PRO A 76 -7.48 7.63 -9.13
CA PRO A 76 -8.29 8.59 -8.36
C PRO A 76 -8.10 8.46 -6.85
N LEU A 77 -7.85 7.25 -6.33
CA LEU A 77 -7.61 7.01 -4.91
C LEU A 77 -6.29 7.61 -4.46
N LEU A 78 -5.24 7.47 -5.28
CA LEU A 78 -3.94 8.10 -5.03
C LEU A 78 -4.06 9.62 -5.04
N VAL A 79 -4.74 10.19 -6.04
CA VAL A 79 -4.98 11.65 -6.09
C VAL A 79 -5.68 12.13 -4.82
N GLN A 80 -6.73 11.43 -4.37
CA GLN A 80 -7.43 11.78 -3.13
C GLN A 80 -6.51 11.70 -1.91
N MET A 81 -5.74 10.61 -1.78
CA MET A 81 -4.81 10.39 -0.67
C MET A 81 -3.73 11.48 -0.61
N PHE A 82 -3.14 11.86 -1.75
CA PHE A 82 -2.10 12.89 -1.84
C PHE A 82 -2.67 14.33 -1.85
N SER A 83 -3.98 14.50 -1.96
CA SER A 83 -4.65 15.81 -1.81
C SER A 83 -5.07 16.10 -0.36
N ALA A 84 -4.77 15.20 0.58
CA ALA A 84 -5.06 15.41 1.99
C ALA A 84 -4.31 16.66 2.53
N PRO A 85 -4.93 17.44 3.45
CA PRO A 85 -4.33 18.66 3.96
C PRO A 85 -3.12 18.39 4.87
N GLY A 86 -2.17 19.33 4.86
CA GLY A 86 -1.00 19.31 5.75
C GLY A 86 0.05 18.28 5.34
N GLU A 87 0.73 17.71 6.32
CA GLU A 87 1.83 16.75 6.12
C GLU A 87 1.34 15.30 5.96
N LEU A 88 0.03 15.03 6.01
CA LEU A 88 -0.52 13.66 5.91
C LEU A 88 -0.04 12.88 4.69
N PRO A 89 0.10 13.49 3.48
CA PRO A 89 0.69 12.78 2.35
C PRO A 89 2.15 12.36 2.60
N LEU A 90 2.92 13.18 3.32
CA LEU A 90 4.27 12.83 3.77
C LEU A 90 4.24 11.77 4.87
N ASP A 91 3.33 11.82 5.84
CA ASP A 91 3.24 10.78 6.87
C ASP A 91 2.83 9.42 6.30
N LEU A 92 2.08 9.41 5.19
CA LEU A 92 1.64 8.19 4.52
C LEU A 92 2.71 7.54 3.63
N ALA A 93 3.56 8.34 2.99
CA ALA A 93 4.47 7.86 1.95
C ALA A 93 5.88 8.49 1.96
N GLY A 94 6.09 9.55 2.74
CA GLY A 94 7.29 10.37 2.81
C GLY A 94 8.55 9.55 3.06
N ASP A 95 8.60 8.77 4.13
CA ASP A 95 9.78 7.93 4.45
C ASP A 95 10.11 6.93 3.33
N THR A 96 9.08 6.41 2.65
CA THR A 96 9.27 5.49 1.50
C THR A 96 9.79 6.22 0.26
N VAL A 97 9.44 7.50 0.10
CA VAL A 97 9.88 8.36 -1.01
C VAL A 97 11.26 8.96 -0.76
N THR A 98 11.63 9.26 0.49
CA THR A 98 12.85 10.03 0.83
C THR A 98 13.98 9.18 1.43
N GLU A 99 13.71 8.04 2.07
CA GLU A 99 14.74 7.25 2.78
C GLU A 99 14.93 5.84 2.18
N GLY A 100 14.05 5.37 1.30
CA GLY A 100 14.09 4.01 0.72
C GLY A 100 15.04 3.82 -0.49
N LEU A 101 15.82 4.84 -0.87
CA LEU A 101 16.70 4.79 -2.06
C LEU A 101 18.11 4.29 -1.77
N ASP A 102 18.50 4.21 -0.50
CA ASP A 102 19.80 3.67 -0.07
C ASP A 102 19.70 2.13 0.03
N SER A 103 19.54 1.49 -1.13
CA SER A 103 19.75 0.04 -1.29
C SER A 103 21.23 -0.32 -1.41
#